data_AF-A0A4P5Y5L2-F1
#
_entry.id   AF-A0A4P5Y5L2-F1
#
_cell.length_a   1.000
_cell.length_b   1.000
_cell.length_c   1.000
_cell.angle_alpha   90.00
_cell.angle_beta   90.00
_cell.angle_gamma   90.00
#
_symmetry.space_group_name_H-M   'P 1'
#
loop_
_entity.id
_entity.type
_entity.pdbx_description
1 polymer ?
#
loop_
_entity_poly.entity_id
_entity_poly.type
_entity_poly.pdbx_seq_one_letter_code
_entity_poly.pdbx_strand_id
1 'polypeptide(L)'
;MRSIPVAMTWELLSQLRWTLPVSVLGANAMPVFLLSALRLQGLTEWDDPSTIVIHFMLVQVSMFCFAAGVFAAQGAPAWLFAYPIRTTTLVASQMFSAMLLVGLEMFVSGAALNALFDLNWPLWGPALFAATSVAAIQATLWLTEKSPAWLPWAFALVAALLGFWLKSRYGEAIAVKPTRYWSEVTPSEILTMLAVTALSFYVAVIGVARQRRGDVLPSFGVVAWFERTFDATPEVGQPFRTPAQAQFWYEWQQKGWPMPAAVIFGMVVGSGGWLIFSRDGHDLLNGFYAGGGMLSALAMVGGLILGNSGQGDANFGMGHFLATRPMTSVEMSQTILKVGAKSVLITWSLWAAAFAAIWLTLRTLNAIPPGVPADWRHFGWWYVPATLLGPWIVAGLLGSLGLTGNPSLMLKLFGAFFLLIIALPLLEQHLLSHAARQHVERAIPAALGAVFVLGTAWAFVAARRRNLIASRTVWAAIGAWVMLSALVMLELRQHSEIPLAASVFAIGLLATAAAPLATAPLALTWNRNR
;
A
#
# COMPACT_ATOMS: atom_id res chain seq x y z
N MET A 1 -27.70 -19.30 17.22
CA MET A 1 -27.12 -17.97 17.57
C MET A 1 -28.26 -17.06 18.05
N ARG A 2 -28.08 -16.27 19.12
CA ARG A 2 -29.18 -15.55 19.81
C ARG A 2 -29.65 -14.26 19.11
N SER A 3 -28.83 -13.64 18.26
CA SER A 3 -29.20 -12.47 17.45
C SER A 3 -28.27 -12.33 16.24
N ILE A 4 -28.71 -11.61 15.20
CA ILE A 4 -27.91 -11.36 13.99
C ILE A 4 -26.64 -10.54 14.28
N PRO A 5 -26.65 -9.48 15.11
CA PRO A 5 -25.44 -8.75 15.46
C PRO A 5 -24.37 -9.62 16.13
N VAL A 6 -24.79 -10.59 16.95
CA VAL A 6 -23.86 -11.56 17.57
C VAL A 6 -23.26 -12.47 16.52
N ALA A 7 -24.04 -12.92 15.53
CA ALA A 7 -23.54 -13.72 14.41
C ALA A 7 -22.52 -12.92 13.58
N MET A 8 -22.81 -11.66 13.26
CA MET A 8 -21.89 -10.77 12.52
C MET A 8 -20.59 -10.53 13.29
N THR A 9 -20.68 -10.31 14.61
CA THR A 9 -19.49 -10.12 15.46
C THR A 9 -18.66 -11.40 15.53
N TRP A 10 -19.31 -12.55 15.66
CA TRP A 10 -18.64 -13.86 15.64
C TRP A 10 -17.93 -14.10 14.30
N GLU A 11 -18.61 -13.82 13.19
CA GLU A 11 -18.03 -13.97 11.86
C GLU A 11 -16.81 -13.06 11.69
N LEU A 12 -16.92 -11.78 12.07
CA LEU A 12 -15.80 -10.85 12.08
C LEU A 12 -14.61 -11.42 12.87
N LEU A 13 -14.82 -11.88 14.11
CA LEU A 13 -13.77 -12.50 14.93
C LEU A 13 -13.18 -13.76 14.28
N SER A 14 -14.01 -14.57 13.61
CA SER A 14 -13.54 -15.77 12.91
C SER A 14 -12.68 -15.45 11.69
N GLN A 15 -12.99 -14.37 10.97
CA GLN A 15 -12.20 -13.87 9.84
C GLN A 15 -10.91 -13.20 10.33
N LEU A 16 -10.96 -12.53 11.50
CA LEU A 16 -9.83 -11.86 12.14
C LEU A 16 -8.73 -12.80 12.63
N ARG A 17 -9.00 -14.09 12.83
CA ARG A 17 -8.07 -15.07 13.44
C ARG A 17 -6.65 -15.05 12.86
N TRP A 18 -6.52 -14.72 11.56
CA TRP A 18 -5.22 -14.60 10.89
C TRP A 18 -4.85 -13.16 10.56
N THR A 19 -5.83 -12.28 10.29
CA THR A 19 -5.52 -10.90 9.89
C THR A 19 -5.04 -10.08 11.08
N LEU A 20 -5.56 -10.33 12.28
CA LEU A 20 -5.19 -9.62 13.49
C LEU A 20 -3.73 -9.90 13.92
N PRO A 21 -3.25 -11.16 14.00
CA PRO A 21 -1.83 -11.40 14.26
C PRO A 21 -0.92 -10.77 13.20
N VAL A 22 -1.32 -10.79 11.92
CA VAL A 22 -0.52 -10.23 10.84
C VAL A 22 -0.52 -8.70 10.86
N SER A 23 -1.64 -8.04 11.18
CA SER A 23 -1.68 -6.59 11.36
C SER A 23 -0.85 -6.16 12.56
N VAL A 24 -0.90 -6.91 13.67
CA VAL A 24 -0.06 -6.68 14.85
C VAL A 24 1.42 -6.84 14.54
N LEU A 25 1.82 -7.92 13.86
CA LEU A 25 3.20 -8.10 13.43
C LEU A 25 3.62 -6.99 12.46
N GLY A 26 2.81 -6.66 11.46
CA GLY A 26 3.12 -5.62 10.48
C GLY A 26 3.25 -4.23 11.09
N ALA A 27 2.33 -3.86 11.99
CA ALA A 27 2.34 -2.59 12.72
C ALA A 27 3.56 -2.47 13.65
N ASN A 28 3.93 -3.56 14.32
CA ASN A 28 5.01 -3.54 15.31
C ASN A 28 6.39 -3.82 14.70
N ALA A 29 6.47 -4.29 13.45
CA ALA A 29 7.73 -4.76 12.87
C ALA A 29 8.80 -3.68 12.83
N MET A 30 8.46 -2.58 12.16
CA MET A 30 9.32 -1.44 11.96
C MET A 30 9.67 -0.73 13.28
N PRO A 31 8.73 -0.43 14.20
CA PRO A 31 9.09 0.14 15.50
C PRO A 31 10.04 -0.73 16.32
N VAL A 32 9.75 -2.03 16.44
CA VAL A 32 10.61 -2.93 17.23
C VAL A 32 12.02 -2.96 16.63
N PHE A 33 12.14 -3.05 15.31
CA PHE A 33 13.43 -2.98 14.63
C PHE A 33 14.16 -1.65 14.90
N LEU A 34 13.48 -0.51 14.68
CA LEU A 34 14.08 0.81 14.83
C LEU A 34 14.51 1.09 16.27
N LEU A 35 13.65 0.82 17.25
CA LEU A 35 13.94 1.05 18.67
C LEU A 35 15.05 0.11 19.16
N SER A 36 15.09 -1.14 18.69
CA SER A 36 16.18 -2.06 19.01
C SER A 36 17.51 -1.53 18.46
N ALA A 37 17.51 -1.02 17.22
CA ALA A 37 18.70 -0.44 16.59
C ALA A 37 19.18 0.83 17.32
N LEU A 38 18.27 1.72 17.72
CA LEU A 38 18.61 2.94 18.47
C LEU A 38 19.17 2.62 19.86
N ARG A 39 18.53 1.68 20.58
CA ARG A 39 19.00 1.24 21.90
C ARG A 39 20.41 0.64 21.82
N LEU A 40 20.72 -0.10 20.76
CA LEU A 40 22.06 -0.63 20.53
C LEU A 40 23.13 0.44 20.33
N GLN A 41 22.76 1.55 19.69
CA GLN A 41 23.67 2.66 19.45
C GLN A 41 23.88 3.52 20.71
N GLY A 42 23.28 3.15 21.84
CA GLY A 42 23.31 3.95 23.06
C GLY A 42 22.48 5.23 22.99
N LEU A 43 21.64 5.38 21.96
CA LEU A 43 20.73 6.50 21.81
C LEU A 43 19.49 6.27 22.67
N THR A 44 19.65 6.43 23.98
CA THR A 44 18.60 6.22 24.99
C THR A 44 18.03 7.52 25.57
N GLU A 45 18.46 8.69 25.07
CA GLU A 45 17.86 9.95 25.48
C GLU A 45 16.46 10.08 24.88
N TRP A 46 15.46 9.61 25.63
CA TRP A 46 14.07 9.53 25.18
C TRP A 46 13.37 10.89 25.05
N ASP A 47 14.02 11.97 25.52
CA ASP A 47 13.57 13.35 25.41
C ASP A 47 14.02 14.04 24.11
N ASP A 48 14.84 13.37 23.28
CA ASP A 48 15.25 13.91 21.98
C ASP A 48 14.02 14.09 21.05
N PRO A 49 13.81 15.26 20.42
CA PRO A 49 12.76 15.46 19.42
C PRO A 49 12.62 14.35 18.37
N SER A 50 13.70 13.61 18.07
CA SER A 50 13.65 12.45 17.17
C SER A 50 12.73 11.33 17.67
N THR A 51 12.68 11.05 18.98
CA THR A 51 11.86 9.99 19.57
C THR A 51 10.36 10.35 19.51
N ILE A 52 10.04 11.64 19.65
CA ILE A 52 8.68 12.17 19.46
C ILE A 52 8.24 11.96 18.01
N VAL A 53 9.12 12.25 17.04
CA VAL A 53 8.85 12.03 15.61
C VAL A 53 8.65 10.53 15.33
N ILE A 54 9.49 9.68 15.91
CA ILE A 54 9.34 8.22 15.80
C ILE A 54 7.97 7.81 16.35
N HIS A 55 7.63 8.18 17.58
CA HIS A 55 6.33 7.85 18.17
C HIS A 55 5.16 8.34 17.29
N PHE A 56 5.20 9.58 16.80
CA PHE A 56 4.18 10.14 15.91
C PHE A 56 4.01 9.37 14.60
N MET A 57 5.12 8.95 13.97
CA MET A 57 5.08 8.13 12.75
C MET A 57 4.54 6.73 13.03
N LEU A 58 4.94 6.14 14.15
CA LEU A 58 4.47 4.82 14.57
C LEU A 58 2.98 4.79 14.84
N VAL A 59 2.43 5.83 15.48
CA VAL A 59 0.98 5.93 15.68
C VAL A 59 0.22 5.85 14.36
N GLN A 60 0.68 6.56 13.33
CA GLN A 60 0.03 6.56 12.02
C GLN A 60 0.18 5.22 11.28
N VAL A 61 1.38 4.66 11.26
CA VAL A 61 1.66 3.36 10.60
C VAL A 61 0.88 2.24 11.29
N SER A 62 0.90 2.19 12.62
CA SER A 62 0.17 1.19 13.40
C SER A 62 -1.34 1.31 13.18
N MET A 63 -1.91 2.51 13.28
CA MET A 63 -3.32 2.75 12.99
C MET A 63 -3.70 2.27 11.58
N PHE A 64 -2.89 2.57 10.57
CA PHE A 64 -3.13 2.13 9.20
C PHE A 64 -3.10 0.61 9.06
N CYS A 65 -2.09 -0.06 9.62
CA CYS A 65 -1.95 -1.52 9.59
C CYS A 65 -3.10 -2.24 10.32
N PHE A 66 -3.47 -1.76 11.52
CA PHE A 66 -4.60 -2.29 12.29
C PHE A 66 -5.92 -2.11 11.55
N ALA A 67 -6.21 -0.89 11.09
CA ALA A 67 -7.42 -0.60 10.33
C ALA A 67 -7.51 -1.43 9.05
N ALA A 68 -6.40 -1.59 8.31
CA ALA A 68 -6.36 -2.43 7.12
C ALA A 68 -6.66 -3.90 7.43
N GLY A 69 -6.09 -4.46 8.51
CA GLY A 69 -6.37 -5.82 8.95
C GLY A 69 -7.83 -6.05 9.34
N VAL A 70 -8.43 -5.07 10.03
CA VAL A 70 -9.84 -5.09 10.43
C VAL A 70 -10.77 -4.93 9.23
N PHE A 71 -10.50 -3.99 8.31
CA PHE A 71 -11.33 -3.81 7.11
C PHE A 71 -11.25 -5.00 6.16
N ALA A 72 -10.06 -5.60 6.03
CA ALA A 72 -9.90 -6.83 5.25
C ALA A 72 -10.75 -7.99 5.81
N ALA A 73 -10.89 -8.07 7.14
CA ALA A 73 -11.72 -9.09 7.80
C ALA A 73 -13.21 -8.73 7.89
N GLN A 74 -13.60 -7.48 7.67
CA GLN A 74 -15.00 -7.09 7.60
C GLN A 74 -15.60 -7.31 6.21
N GLY A 75 -14.80 -7.10 5.17
CA GLY A 75 -15.27 -7.12 3.79
C GLY A 75 -16.27 -6.00 3.49
N ALA A 76 -16.88 -6.07 2.31
CA ALA A 76 -17.91 -5.11 1.91
C ALA A 76 -19.23 -5.39 2.65
N PRO A 77 -19.97 -4.39 3.14
CA PRO A 77 -21.25 -4.63 3.82
C PRO A 77 -22.35 -5.15 2.88
N ALA A 78 -22.13 -5.14 1.55
CA ALA A 78 -23.13 -5.45 0.55
C ALA A 78 -23.75 -6.85 0.68
N TRP A 79 -22.99 -7.87 1.08
CA TRP A 79 -23.53 -9.22 1.28
C TRP A 79 -24.54 -9.30 2.43
N LEU A 80 -24.50 -8.35 3.38
CA LEU A 80 -25.44 -8.26 4.48
C LEU A 80 -26.76 -7.56 4.11
N PHE A 81 -26.85 -6.96 2.93
CA PHE A 81 -28.04 -6.20 2.52
C PHE A 81 -29.25 -7.09 2.27
N ALA A 82 -29.04 -8.38 2.01
CA ALA A 82 -30.11 -9.36 1.87
C ALA A 82 -30.83 -9.68 3.19
N TYR A 83 -30.21 -9.41 4.34
CA TYR A 83 -30.83 -9.70 5.63
C TYR A 83 -31.77 -8.56 6.07
N PRO A 84 -32.92 -8.87 6.70
CA PRO A 84 -33.90 -7.89 7.18
C PRO A 84 -33.44 -7.17 8.47
N ILE A 85 -32.24 -6.59 8.45
CA ILE A 85 -31.64 -5.86 9.57
C ILE A 85 -31.79 -4.36 9.30
N ARG A 86 -32.13 -3.57 10.33
CA ARG A 86 -32.12 -2.11 10.24
C ARG A 86 -30.72 -1.60 9.91
N THR A 87 -30.62 -0.63 9.00
CA THR A 87 -29.33 -0.06 8.57
C THR A 87 -28.50 0.45 9.74
N THR A 88 -29.15 1.08 10.74
CA THR A 88 -28.50 1.57 11.96
C THR A 88 -27.85 0.45 12.76
N THR A 89 -28.51 -0.71 12.89
CA THR A 89 -27.96 -1.87 13.60
C THR A 89 -26.79 -2.49 12.84
N LEU A 90 -26.86 -2.58 11.51
CA LEU A 90 -25.76 -3.07 10.68
C LEU A 90 -24.53 -2.19 10.84
N VAL A 91 -24.69 -0.87 10.69
CA VAL A 91 -23.62 0.11 10.85
C VAL A 91 -23.05 0.08 12.26
N ALA A 92 -23.88 0.08 13.29
CA ALA A 92 -23.43 0.05 14.68
C ALA A 92 -22.60 -1.21 14.97
N SER A 93 -23.08 -2.37 14.52
CA SER A 93 -22.40 -3.65 14.75
C SER A 93 -21.04 -3.71 14.06
N GLN A 94 -20.90 -3.22 12.83
CA GLN A 94 -19.62 -3.27 12.13
C GLN A 94 -18.67 -2.17 12.59
N MET A 95 -19.16 -0.95 12.72
CA MET A 95 -18.33 0.21 13.01
C MET A 95 -17.79 0.16 14.44
N PHE A 96 -18.64 -0.07 15.45
CA PHE A 96 -18.17 -0.09 16.84
C PHE A 96 -17.24 -1.28 17.12
N SER A 97 -17.45 -2.43 16.49
CA SER A 97 -16.51 -3.55 16.60
C SER A 97 -15.15 -3.21 15.98
N ALA A 98 -15.12 -2.55 14.82
CA ALA A 98 -13.86 -2.11 14.23
C ALA A 98 -13.12 -1.08 15.09
N MET A 99 -13.86 -0.08 15.58
CA MET A 99 -13.31 0.95 16.47
C MET A 99 -12.69 0.34 17.73
N LEU A 100 -13.43 -0.56 18.40
CA LEU A 100 -12.97 -1.21 19.62
C LEU A 100 -11.71 -2.04 19.37
N LEU A 101 -11.70 -2.84 18.29
CA LEU A 101 -10.56 -3.68 17.95
C LEU A 101 -9.31 -2.86 17.63
N VAL A 102 -9.40 -1.87 16.75
CA VAL A 102 -8.25 -1.02 16.39
C VAL A 102 -7.76 -0.20 17.58
N GLY A 103 -8.67 0.35 18.40
CA GLY A 103 -8.30 1.06 19.62
C GLY A 103 -7.59 0.15 20.62
N LEU A 104 -8.07 -1.08 20.82
CA LEU A 104 -7.45 -2.06 21.70
C LEU A 104 -6.09 -2.53 21.16
N GLU A 105 -5.99 -2.83 19.87
CA GLU A 105 -4.73 -3.19 19.21
C GLU A 105 -3.67 -2.09 19.39
N MET A 106 -4.07 -0.83 19.18
CA MET A 106 -3.21 0.33 19.38
C MET A 106 -2.76 0.48 20.84
N PHE A 107 -3.68 0.32 21.79
CA PHE A 107 -3.36 0.38 23.22
C PHE A 107 -2.39 -0.74 23.64
N VAL A 108 -2.68 -1.98 23.26
CA VAL A 108 -1.87 -3.15 23.62
C VAL A 108 -0.50 -3.09 22.96
N SER A 109 -0.42 -2.68 21.69
CA SER A 109 0.84 -2.48 20.97
C SER A 109 1.70 -1.41 21.62
N GLY A 110 1.12 -0.24 21.94
CA GLY A 110 1.83 0.82 22.67
C GLY A 110 2.31 0.35 24.05
N ALA A 111 1.47 -0.36 24.81
CA ALA A 111 1.83 -0.90 26.11
C ALA A 111 2.97 -1.92 26.03
N ALA A 112 2.96 -2.79 25.02
CA ALA A 112 4.02 -3.76 24.77
C ALA A 112 5.35 -3.06 24.41
N LEU A 113 5.32 -2.04 23.55
CA LEU A 113 6.52 -1.25 23.23
C LEU A 113 7.07 -0.51 24.46
N ASN A 114 6.20 0.09 25.28
CA ASN A 114 6.60 0.70 26.54
C ASN A 114 7.27 -0.32 27.48
N ALA A 115 6.69 -1.53 27.61
CA ALA A 115 7.26 -2.57 28.47
C ALA A 115 8.61 -3.12 27.96
N LEU A 116 8.79 -3.22 26.64
CA LEU A 116 10.01 -3.76 26.03
C LEU A 116 11.18 -2.76 26.05
N PHE A 117 10.88 -1.47 25.88
CA PHE A 117 11.89 -0.42 25.63
C PHE A 117 11.93 0.69 26.68
N ASP A 118 11.05 0.68 27.68
CA ASP A 118 10.96 1.69 28.76
C ASP A 118 10.70 3.12 28.25
N LEU A 119 9.82 3.23 27.25
CA LEU A 119 9.60 4.49 26.50
C LEU A 119 8.67 5.49 27.21
N ASN A 120 7.87 5.02 28.17
CA ASN A 120 6.85 5.80 28.87
C ASN A 120 5.90 6.57 27.92
N TRP A 121 5.64 6.06 26.72
CA TRP A 121 4.77 6.73 25.75
C TRP A 121 3.30 6.76 26.20
N PRO A 122 2.56 7.84 25.90
CA PRO A 122 1.14 7.90 26.22
C PRO A 122 0.33 6.91 25.38
N LEU A 123 -0.59 6.19 26.04
CA LEU A 123 -1.36 5.12 25.41
C LEU A 123 -2.78 5.57 24.99
N TRP A 124 -3.45 6.36 25.83
CA TRP A 124 -4.87 6.65 25.69
C TRP A 124 -5.20 7.55 24.49
N GLY A 125 -4.46 8.65 24.31
CA GLY A 125 -4.67 9.57 23.20
C GLY A 125 -4.63 8.85 21.84
N PRO A 126 -3.49 8.21 21.49
CA PRO A 126 -3.36 7.47 20.24
C PRO A 126 -4.42 6.36 20.04
N ALA A 127 -4.77 5.62 21.09
CA ALA A 127 -5.78 4.56 21.01
C ALA A 127 -7.19 5.10 20.72
N LEU A 128 -7.61 6.17 21.42
CA LEU A 128 -8.90 6.82 21.19
C LEU A 128 -8.96 7.47 19.80
N PHE A 129 -7.88 8.13 19.39
CA PHE A 129 -7.78 8.72 18.05
C PHE A 129 -7.85 7.65 16.95
N ALA A 130 -7.18 6.52 17.11
CA ALA A 130 -7.22 5.43 16.15
C ALA A 130 -8.65 4.87 16.01
N ALA A 131 -9.35 4.67 17.12
CA ALA A 131 -10.75 4.23 17.13
C ALA A 131 -11.66 5.26 16.41
N THR A 132 -11.56 6.55 16.72
CA THR A 132 -12.36 7.59 16.05
C THR A 132 -12.02 7.73 14.56
N SER A 133 -10.74 7.60 14.19
CA SER A 133 -10.29 7.66 12.80
C SER A 133 -10.87 6.51 11.97
N VAL A 134 -10.95 5.30 12.54
CA VAL A 134 -11.61 4.15 11.90
C VAL A 134 -13.07 4.45 11.58
N ALA A 135 -13.82 5.04 12.51
CA ALA A 135 -15.21 5.42 12.29
C ALA A 135 -15.36 6.41 11.11
N ALA A 136 -14.52 7.45 11.09
CA ALA A 136 -14.54 8.45 10.03
C ALA A 136 -14.14 7.87 8.66
N ILE A 137 -13.14 7.00 8.64
CA ILE A 137 -12.70 6.29 7.42
C ILE A 137 -13.80 5.37 6.90
N GLN A 138 -14.43 4.57 7.75
CA GLN A 138 -15.54 3.69 7.36
C GLN A 138 -16.76 4.46 6.86
N ALA A 139 -17.14 5.53 7.56
CA ALA A 139 -18.21 6.41 7.12
C ALA A 139 -17.93 6.97 5.72
N THR A 140 -16.68 7.35 5.46
CA THR A 140 -16.24 7.85 4.16
C THR A 140 -16.28 6.77 3.09
N LEU A 141 -15.77 5.57 3.38
CA LEU A 141 -15.83 4.41 2.49
C LEU A 141 -17.27 4.09 2.10
N TRP A 142 -18.15 3.91 3.07
CA TRP A 142 -19.54 3.57 2.79
C TRP A 142 -20.30 4.70 2.10
N LEU A 143 -19.95 5.96 2.39
CA LEU A 143 -20.51 7.10 1.66
C LEU A 143 -19.99 7.17 0.21
N THR A 144 -18.84 6.61 -0.14
CA THR A 144 -18.23 6.82 -1.48
C THR A 144 -18.02 5.54 -2.30
N GLU A 145 -18.34 4.35 -1.76
CA GLU A 145 -18.06 3.05 -2.39
C GLU A 145 -18.53 2.92 -3.84
N LYS A 146 -19.75 3.37 -4.15
CA LYS A 146 -20.30 3.32 -5.52
C LYS A 146 -19.83 4.45 -6.43
N SER A 147 -19.00 5.35 -5.91
CA SER A 147 -18.62 6.60 -6.57
C SER A 147 -17.12 6.77 -6.47
N PRO A 148 -16.33 5.98 -7.24
CA PRO A 148 -14.87 5.94 -7.13
C PRO A 148 -14.23 7.32 -7.35
N ALA A 149 -14.89 8.19 -8.12
CA ALA A 149 -14.52 9.60 -8.30
C ALA A 149 -14.42 10.39 -6.98
N TRP A 150 -15.31 10.13 -6.03
CA TRP A 150 -15.41 10.85 -4.76
C TRP A 150 -14.47 10.30 -3.69
N LEU A 151 -14.13 9.02 -3.79
CA LEU A 151 -13.38 8.31 -2.77
C LEU A 151 -12.04 9.00 -2.43
N PRO A 152 -11.14 9.36 -3.38
CA PRO A 152 -9.87 10.01 -3.05
C PRO A 152 -10.07 11.36 -2.35
N TRP A 153 -10.99 12.18 -2.83
CA TRP A 153 -11.23 13.52 -2.28
C TRP A 153 -11.85 13.49 -0.89
N ALA A 154 -12.80 12.58 -0.66
CA ALA A 154 -13.42 12.43 0.65
C ALA A 154 -12.39 11.89 1.67
N PHE A 155 -11.55 10.93 1.26
CA PHE A 155 -10.43 10.46 2.07
C PHE A 155 -9.42 11.57 2.34
N ALA A 156 -9.09 12.39 1.34
CA ALA A 156 -8.18 13.53 1.48
C ALA A 156 -8.67 14.49 2.56
N LEU A 157 -9.95 14.85 2.50
CA LEU A 157 -10.57 15.78 3.42
C LEU A 157 -10.54 15.21 4.84
N VAL A 158 -10.97 13.97 5.03
CA VAL A 158 -10.97 13.32 6.34
C VAL A 158 -9.56 13.14 6.88
N ALA A 159 -8.61 12.68 6.05
CA ALA A 159 -7.21 12.52 6.43
C ALA A 159 -6.55 13.85 6.78
N ALA A 160 -6.83 14.93 6.04
CA ALA A 160 -6.31 16.26 6.33
C ALA A 160 -6.86 16.80 7.66
N LEU A 161 -8.17 16.69 7.91
CA LEU A 161 -8.79 17.15 9.15
C LEU A 161 -8.28 16.37 10.36
N LEU A 162 -8.29 15.03 10.28
CA LEU A 162 -7.81 14.17 11.37
C LEU A 162 -6.30 14.29 11.57
N GLY A 163 -5.53 14.35 10.48
CA GLY A 163 -4.07 14.51 10.52
C GLY A 163 -3.65 15.86 11.13
N PHE A 164 -4.33 16.95 10.76
CA PHE A 164 -4.11 18.27 11.36
C PHE A 164 -4.45 18.26 12.85
N TRP A 165 -5.57 17.64 13.23
CA TRP A 165 -5.95 17.50 14.63
C TRP A 165 -4.95 16.67 15.44
N LEU A 166 -4.50 15.52 14.91
CA LEU A 166 -3.47 14.69 15.53
C LEU A 166 -2.18 15.49 15.69
N LYS A 167 -1.72 16.16 14.64
CA LYS A 167 -0.50 16.98 14.66
C LYS A 167 -0.59 18.08 15.73
N SER A 168 -1.76 18.70 15.92
CA SER A 168 -1.97 19.71 16.96
C SER A 168 -1.81 19.18 18.39
N ARG A 169 -1.87 17.86 18.61
CA ARG A 169 -1.63 17.26 19.93
C ARG A 169 -0.14 17.09 20.22
N TYR A 170 0.66 16.89 19.17
CA TYR A 170 2.11 16.69 19.23
C TYR A 170 2.93 18.00 19.19
N GLY A 171 2.27 19.16 19.14
CA GLY A 171 2.90 20.46 19.07
C GLY A 171 1.97 21.50 18.47
N GLU A 172 2.52 22.60 17.98
CA GLU A 172 1.73 23.54 17.17
C GLU A 172 1.35 22.88 15.84
N ALA A 173 0.08 22.97 15.45
CA ALA A 173 -0.41 22.25 14.27
C ALA A 173 0.34 22.62 12.97
N ILE A 174 0.91 23.83 12.92
CA ILE A 174 1.65 24.34 11.76
C ILE A 174 3.16 24.07 11.89
N ALA A 175 3.68 23.84 13.11
CA ALA A 175 5.11 23.60 13.30
C ALA A 175 5.59 22.37 12.52
N VAL A 176 6.80 22.48 11.97
CA VAL A 176 7.41 21.42 11.16
C VAL A 176 7.77 20.21 12.03
N LYS A 177 8.22 20.45 13.27
CA LYS A 177 8.68 19.40 14.18
C LYS A 177 7.68 19.20 15.33
N PRO A 178 7.31 17.94 15.65
CA PRO A 178 6.67 17.60 16.92
C PRO A 178 7.52 18.10 18.10
N THR A 179 6.90 18.74 19.09
CA THR A 179 7.59 19.31 20.26
C THR A 179 7.22 18.62 21.57
N ARG A 180 6.14 17.85 21.61
CA ARG A 180 5.69 17.17 22.82
C ARG A 180 4.93 15.88 22.51
N TYR A 181 4.86 15.00 23.50
CA TYR A 181 3.95 13.86 23.49
C TYR A 181 2.52 14.30 23.80
N TRP A 182 1.52 13.57 23.28
CA TRP A 182 0.13 13.74 23.69
C TRP A 182 -0.13 13.02 25.01
N SER A 183 0.42 13.56 26.09
CA SER A 183 0.46 12.94 27.43
C SER A 183 -0.90 12.91 28.13
N GLU A 184 -1.67 13.99 28.00
CA GLU A 184 -2.95 14.17 28.70
C GLU A 184 -4.09 14.24 27.70
N VAL A 185 -5.11 13.39 27.91
CA VAL A 185 -6.36 13.44 27.15
C VAL A 185 -7.35 14.33 27.90
N THR A 186 -7.64 15.50 27.35
CA THR A 186 -8.51 16.47 28.03
C THR A 186 -10.00 16.15 27.80
N PRO A 187 -10.92 16.60 28.68
CA PRO A 187 -12.35 16.39 28.48
C PRO A 187 -12.89 16.94 27.15
N SER A 188 -12.31 18.04 26.65
CA SER A 188 -12.70 18.63 25.36
C SER A 188 -12.25 17.77 24.18
N GLU A 189 -11.11 17.08 24.28
CA GLU A 189 -10.67 16.11 23.29
C GLU A 189 -11.59 14.88 23.26
N ILE A 190 -11.99 14.37 24.42
CA ILE A 190 -12.97 13.27 24.53
C ILE A 190 -14.30 13.69 23.87
N LEU A 191 -14.81 14.88 24.21
CA LEU A 191 -16.05 15.39 23.62
C LEU A 191 -15.93 15.56 22.10
N THR A 192 -14.78 16.03 21.61
CA THR A 192 -14.50 16.17 20.18
C THR A 192 -14.50 14.81 19.47
N MET A 193 -13.80 13.81 20.03
CA MET A 193 -13.75 12.46 19.47
C MET A 193 -15.11 11.77 19.48
N LEU A 194 -15.92 11.98 20.52
CA LEU A 194 -17.31 11.51 20.60
C LEU A 194 -18.18 12.18 19.53
N ALA A 195 -18.07 13.51 19.35
CA ALA A 195 -18.80 14.24 18.33
C ALA A 195 -18.44 13.77 16.91
N VAL A 196 -17.14 13.60 16.61
CA VAL A 196 -16.66 13.07 15.32
C VAL A 196 -17.18 11.64 15.10
N THR A 197 -17.16 10.80 16.14
CA THR A 197 -17.70 9.43 16.07
C THR A 197 -19.20 9.43 15.79
N ALA A 198 -19.99 10.26 16.47
CA ALA A 198 -21.43 10.37 16.28
C ALA A 198 -21.78 10.88 14.87
N LEU A 199 -21.05 11.88 14.38
CA LEU A 199 -21.20 12.38 13.01
C LEU A 199 -20.83 11.29 11.99
N SER A 200 -19.73 10.58 12.20
CA SER A 200 -19.30 9.47 11.34
C SER A 200 -20.33 8.35 11.32
N PHE A 201 -20.91 7.99 12.48
CA PHE A 201 -22.01 7.03 12.57
C PHE A 201 -23.20 7.46 11.70
N TYR A 202 -23.62 8.71 11.80
CA TYR A 202 -24.74 9.25 11.04
C TYR A 202 -24.46 9.21 9.53
N VAL A 203 -23.28 9.66 9.10
CA VAL A 203 -22.83 9.61 7.70
C VAL A 203 -22.76 8.19 7.18
N ALA A 204 -22.25 7.25 7.99
CA ALA A 204 -22.21 5.83 7.68
C ALA A 204 -23.62 5.25 7.46
N VAL A 205 -24.59 5.58 8.31
CA VAL A 205 -25.99 5.16 8.15
C VAL A 205 -26.57 5.68 6.84
N ILE A 206 -26.33 6.93 6.48
CA ILE A 206 -26.76 7.50 5.19
C ILE A 206 -26.09 6.76 4.03
N GLY A 207 -24.77 6.55 4.09
CA GLY A 207 -23.98 5.86 3.08
C GLY A 207 -24.52 4.45 2.82
N VAL A 208 -24.67 3.64 3.87
CA VAL A 208 -25.19 2.27 3.75
C VAL A 208 -26.66 2.25 3.29
N ALA A 209 -27.51 3.15 3.79
CA ALA A 209 -28.90 3.24 3.34
C ALA A 209 -28.98 3.56 1.84
N ARG A 210 -28.12 4.47 1.36
CA ARG A 210 -27.98 4.82 -0.05
C ARG A 210 -27.51 3.62 -0.88
N GLN A 211 -26.48 2.91 -0.41
CA GLN A 211 -25.96 1.73 -1.08
C GLN A 211 -27.02 0.63 -1.24
N ARG A 212 -27.83 0.38 -0.20
CA ARG A 212 -28.96 -0.57 -0.23
C ARG A 212 -30.01 -0.22 -1.28
N ARG A 213 -30.23 1.07 -1.54
CA ARG A 213 -31.17 1.54 -2.57
C ARG A 213 -30.65 1.45 -4.00
N GLY A 214 -29.34 1.23 -4.20
CA GLY A 214 -28.75 1.31 -5.54
C GLY A 214 -28.20 2.69 -5.91
N ASP A 215 -28.55 3.73 -5.14
CA ASP A 215 -28.24 5.12 -5.44
C ASP A 215 -26.71 5.41 -5.51
N VAL A 216 -26.31 6.16 -6.53
CA VAL A 216 -24.93 6.60 -6.78
C VAL A 216 -24.81 8.10 -6.51
N LEU A 217 -23.69 8.58 -5.95
CA LEU A 217 -23.47 10.03 -5.85
C LEU A 217 -23.41 10.64 -7.24
N PRO A 218 -23.91 11.88 -7.43
CA PRO A 218 -23.70 12.59 -8.67
C PRO A 218 -22.19 12.69 -8.95
N SER A 219 -21.76 12.29 -10.14
CA SER A 219 -20.36 12.46 -10.51
C SER A 219 -20.05 13.96 -10.65
N PHE A 220 -18.84 14.37 -10.28
CA PHE A 220 -18.41 15.77 -10.41
C PHE A 220 -18.30 16.28 -11.86
N GLY A 221 -18.67 15.47 -12.86
CA GLY A 221 -18.44 15.75 -14.27
C GLY A 221 -16.95 15.68 -14.67
N VAL A 222 -16.01 15.99 -13.77
CA VAL A 222 -14.56 15.95 -14.00
C VAL A 222 -14.08 14.54 -14.30
N VAL A 223 -14.55 13.53 -13.57
CA VAL A 223 -14.18 12.12 -13.85
C VAL A 223 -14.80 11.68 -15.17
N ALA A 224 -16.07 12.00 -15.42
CA ALA A 224 -16.71 11.72 -16.70
C ALA A 224 -16.05 12.50 -17.87
N TRP A 225 -15.44 13.66 -17.60
CA TRP A 225 -14.67 14.43 -18.56
C TRP A 225 -13.29 13.79 -18.81
N PHE A 226 -12.61 13.35 -17.76
CA PHE A 226 -11.36 12.58 -17.86
C PHE A 226 -11.58 11.27 -18.61
N GLU A 227 -12.60 10.50 -18.22
CA GLU A 227 -13.03 9.29 -18.94
C GLU A 227 -13.28 9.64 -20.41
N ARG A 228 -14.10 10.65 -20.74
CA ARG A 228 -14.30 11.07 -22.13
C ARG A 228 -13.03 11.52 -22.87
N THR A 229 -12.09 12.17 -22.19
CA THR A 229 -10.88 12.74 -22.81
C THR A 229 -9.81 11.67 -23.06
N PHE A 230 -9.71 10.69 -22.16
CA PHE A 230 -8.69 9.63 -22.21
C PHE A 230 -9.26 8.28 -22.63
N ASP A 231 -10.58 8.14 -22.75
CA ASP A 231 -11.22 7.00 -23.39
C ASP A 231 -10.94 7.05 -24.88
N ALA A 232 -9.96 6.27 -25.30
CA ALA A 232 -9.96 5.65 -26.60
C ALA A 232 -11.05 4.56 -26.67
N THR A 233 -12.28 4.88 -26.25
CA THR A 233 -13.41 4.00 -26.51
C THR A 233 -13.58 3.93 -28.03
N PRO A 234 -13.82 2.74 -28.59
CA PRO A 234 -14.41 2.67 -29.91
C PRO A 234 -15.66 3.53 -29.90
N GLU A 235 -15.91 4.31 -30.96
CA GLU A 235 -17.16 5.05 -31.11
C GLU A 235 -18.33 4.14 -30.74
N VAL A 236 -19.27 4.66 -29.93
CA VAL A 236 -20.42 3.91 -29.41
C VAL A 236 -21.05 3.10 -30.54
N GLY A 237 -20.99 1.76 -30.44
CA GLY A 237 -21.50 0.84 -31.46
C GLY A 237 -20.44 0.07 -32.27
N GLN A 238 -19.16 0.43 -32.19
CA GLN A 238 -18.11 -0.36 -32.84
C GLN A 238 -17.75 -1.62 -32.04
N PRO A 239 -17.83 -2.83 -32.64
CA PRO A 239 -17.43 -4.05 -31.96
C PRO A 239 -15.90 -4.08 -31.77
N PHE A 240 -15.46 -4.62 -30.63
CA PHE A 240 -14.03 -4.91 -30.43
C PHE A 240 -13.57 -5.97 -31.43
N ARG A 241 -12.37 -5.79 -32.00
CA ARG A 241 -11.83 -6.70 -33.02
C ARG A 241 -11.52 -8.09 -32.46
N THR A 242 -11.18 -8.17 -31.17
CA THR A 242 -10.84 -9.41 -30.48
C THR A 242 -11.36 -9.43 -29.04
N PRO A 243 -11.65 -10.61 -28.46
CA PRO A 243 -12.00 -10.74 -27.05
C PRO A 243 -10.93 -10.15 -26.11
N ALA A 244 -9.65 -10.35 -26.43
CA ALA A 244 -8.53 -9.83 -25.65
C ALA A 244 -8.50 -8.29 -25.60
N GLN A 245 -8.81 -7.62 -26.71
CA GLN A 245 -8.90 -6.14 -26.73
C GLN A 245 -10.04 -5.64 -25.84
N ALA A 246 -11.17 -6.34 -25.86
CA ALA A 246 -12.32 -5.97 -25.05
C ALA A 246 -12.08 -6.21 -23.56
N GLN A 247 -11.42 -7.33 -23.21
CA GLN A 247 -11.01 -7.61 -21.83
C GLN A 247 -9.96 -6.60 -21.35
N PHE A 248 -9.01 -6.24 -22.21
CA PHE A 248 -8.01 -5.21 -21.91
C PHE A 248 -8.67 -3.87 -21.61
N TRP A 249 -9.63 -3.46 -22.43
CA TRP A 249 -10.40 -2.24 -22.19
C TRP A 249 -11.14 -2.31 -20.85
N TYR A 250 -11.84 -3.41 -20.57
CA TYR A 250 -12.56 -3.60 -19.30
C TYR A 250 -11.64 -3.55 -18.07
N GLU A 251 -10.56 -4.31 -18.08
CA GLU A 251 -9.58 -4.35 -16.99
C GLU A 251 -8.87 -2.99 -16.84
N TRP A 252 -8.59 -2.28 -17.95
CA TRP A 252 -8.03 -0.94 -17.93
C TRP A 252 -8.95 0.05 -17.21
N GLN A 253 -10.25 0.04 -17.53
CA GLN A 253 -11.22 0.93 -16.89
C GLN A 253 -11.33 0.68 -15.40
N GLN A 254 -11.35 -0.59 -14.98
CA GLN A 254 -11.56 -0.92 -13.58
C GLN A 254 -10.29 -0.79 -12.72
N LYS A 255 -9.12 -1.12 -13.29
CA LYS A 255 -7.90 -1.35 -12.51
C LYS A 255 -6.68 -0.58 -13.01
N GLY A 256 -6.76 0.07 -14.17
CA GLY A 256 -5.64 0.80 -14.77
C GLY A 256 -5.36 2.15 -14.12
N TRP A 257 -6.40 2.84 -13.63
CA TRP A 257 -6.33 4.21 -13.10
C TRP A 257 -5.97 4.40 -11.62
N PRO A 258 -6.18 3.44 -10.69
CA PRO A 258 -5.90 3.65 -9.28
C PRO A 258 -4.48 4.14 -8.96
N MET A 259 -3.43 3.56 -9.58
CA MET A 259 -2.04 4.00 -9.33
C MET A 259 -1.75 5.40 -9.89
N PRO A 260 -2.06 5.74 -11.16
CA PRO A 260 -1.90 7.10 -11.66
C PRO A 260 -2.66 8.14 -10.83
N ALA A 261 -3.91 7.83 -10.47
CA ALA A 261 -4.75 8.72 -9.67
C ALA A 261 -4.14 8.97 -8.29
N ALA A 262 -3.61 7.93 -7.64
CA ALA A 262 -2.95 8.05 -6.34
C ALA A 262 -1.66 8.89 -6.41
N VAL A 263 -0.88 8.82 -7.49
CA VAL A 263 0.29 9.70 -7.68
C VAL A 263 -0.12 11.15 -7.89
N ILE A 264 -1.11 11.42 -8.75
CA ILE A 264 -1.63 12.78 -8.95
C ILE A 264 -2.13 13.35 -7.61
N PHE A 265 -2.90 12.54 -6.89
CA PHE A 265 -3.39 12.89 -5.57
C PHE A 265 -2.25 13.18 -4.59
N GLY A 266 -1.25 12.30 -4.52
CA GLY A 266 -0.07 12.48 -3.67
C GLY A 266 0.73 13.73 -4.02
N MET A 267 0.83 14.10 -5.30
CA MET A 267 1.47 15.35 -5.73
C MET A 267 0.67 16.58 -5.29
N VAL A 268 -0.65 16.56 -5.47
CA VAL A 268 -1.52 17.68 -5.07
C VAL A 268 -1.46 17.88 -3.56
N VAL A 269 -1.61 16.80 -2.79
CA VAL A 269 -1.54 16.85 -1.32
C VAL A 269 -0.14 17.21 -0.85
N GLY A 270 0.91 16.61 -1.43
CA GLY A 270 2.30 16.89 -1.07
C GLY A 270 2.70 18.34 -1.35
N SER A 271 2.34 18.86 -2.53
CA SER A 271 2.62 20.25 -2.91
C SER A 271 1.78 21.25 -2.11
N GLY A 272 0.50 20.93 -1.85
CA GLY A 272 -0.36 21.74 -0.99
C GLY A 272 0.12 21.75 0.46
N GLY A 273 0.54 20.60 0.98
CA GLY A 273 1.17 20.47 2.28
C GLY A 273 2.46 21.26 2.37
N TRP A 274 3.31 21.20 1.35
CA TRP A 274 4.48 22.07 1.23
C TRP A 274 4.06 23.54 1.34
N LEU A 275 3.20 24.07 0.46
CA LEU A 275 2.76 25.48 0.50
C LEU A 275 2.27 25.98 1.88
N ILE A 276 1.68 25.10 2.68
CA ILE A 276 1.17 25.40 4.03
C ILE A 276 2.27 25.28 5.10
N PHE A 277 3.10 24.24 5.06
CA PHE A 277 4.00 23.87 6.17
C PHE A 277 5.47 24.22 5.94
N SER A 278 5.94 24.27 4.70
CA SER A 278 7.33 24.61 4.35
C SER A 278 7.38 25.34 3.02
N ARG A 279 8.08 26.47 2.96
CA ARG A 279 8.32 27.18 1.69
C ARG A 279 9.74 26.97 1.19
N ASP A 280 10.45 25.98 1.74
CA ASP A 280 11.80 25.63 1.34
C ASP A 280 11.75 24.71 0.10
N GLY A 281 12.43 25.10 -0.97
CA GLY A 281 12.54 24.29 -2.19
C GLY A 281 13.22 22.95 -1.95
N HIS A 282 14.08 22.84 -0.94
CA HIS A 282 14.75 21.59 -0.57
C HIS A 282 13.76 20.54 -0.05
N ASP A 283 12.83 20.94 0.82
CA ASP A 283 11.81 20.04 1.35
C ASP A 283 10.87 19.53 0.25
N LEU A 284 10.56 20.39 -0.72
CA LEU A 284 9.77 19.99 -1.90
C LEU A 284 10.52 18.95 -2.74
N LEU A 285 11.79 19.22 -3.05
CA LEU A 285 12.61 18.31 -3.86
C LEU A 285 12.81 16.96 -3.16
N ASN A 286 13.11 16.98 -1.86
CA ASN A 286 13.23 15.78 -1.03
C ASN A 286 11.91 15.02 -0.93
N GLY A 287 10.79 15.73 -0.82
CA GLY A 287 9.46 15.14 -0.83
C GLY A 287 9.19 14.36 -2.12
N PHE A 288 9.50 14.93 -3.28
CA PHE A 288 9.34 14.22 -4.56
C PHE A 288 10.35 13.09 -4.76
N TYR A 289 11.59 13.25 -4.26
CA TYR A 289 12.60 12.19 -4.24
C TYR A 289 12.17 11.01 -3.36
N ALA A 290 11.69 11.27 -2.15
CA ALA A 290 11.08 10.23 -1.30
C ALA A 290 9.85 9.62 -2.01
N GLY A 291 9.04 10.45 -2.67
CA GLY A 291 7.89 10.04 -3.47
C GLY A 291 8.23 9.00 -4.55
N GLY A 292 9.38 9.13 -5.21
CA GLY A 292 9.86 8.15 -6.19
C GLY A 292 10.12 6.77 -5.58
N GLY A 293 10.71 6.73 -4.39
CA GLY A 293 10.87 5.48 -3.63
C GLY A 293 9.53 4.90 -3.16
N MET A 294 8.61 5.79 -2.73
CA MET A 294 7.26 5.41 -2.28
C MET A 294 6.37 4.87 -3.40
N LEU A 295 6.72 5.05 -4.68
CA LEU A 295 5.96 4.44 -5.79
C LEU A 295 5.88 2.92 -5.65
N SER A 296 6.89 2.27 -5.08
CA SER A 296 6.87 0.81 -4.84
C SER A 296 5.84 0.44 -3.76
N ALA A 297 5.70 1.27 -2.73
CA ALA A 297 4.67 1.09 -1.70
C ALA A 297 3.26 1.33 -2.28
N LEU A 298 3.11 2.32 -3.16
CA LEU A 298 1.85 2.53 -3.87
C LEU A 298 1.51 1.35 -4.80
N ALA A 299 2.52 0.81 -5.49
CA ALA A 299 2.38 -0.36 -6.33
C ALA A 299 2.00 -1.62 -5.55
N MET A 300 2.22 -1.65 -4.23
CA MET A 300 1.67 -2.70 -3.37
C MET A 300 0.16 -2.71 -3.44
N VAL A 301 -0.48 -1.54 -3.21
CA VAL A 301 -1.93 -1.38 -3.29
C VAL A 301 -2.42 -1.62 -4.72
N GLY A 302 -1.73 -1.07 -5.72
CA GLY A 302 -2.06 -1.28 -7.13
C GLY A 302 -1.99 -2.74 -7.56
N GLY A 303 -0.98 -3.48 -7.12
CA GLY A 303 -0.82 -4.91 -7.36
C GLY A 303 -1.94 -5.73 -6.73
N LEU A 304 -2.34 -5.39 -5.50
CA LEU A 304 -3.49 -6.03 -4.85
C LEU A 304 -4.79 -5.78 -5.60
N ILE A 305 -5.04 -4.55 -6.06
CA ILE A 305 -6.21 -4.21 -6.87
C ILE A 305 -6.17 -4.96 -8.21
N LEU A 306 -5.01 -5.00 -8.88
CA LEU A 306 -4.81 -5.69 -10.15
C LEU A 306 -5.06 -7.20 -10.02
N GLY A 307 -4.52 -7.79 -8.94
CA GLY A 307 -4.66 -9.19 -8.60
C GLY A 307 -6.06 -9.56 -8.12
N ASN A 308 -6.80 -8.63 -7.51
CA ASN A 308 -8.18 -8.83 -7.14
C ASN A 308 -9.06 -8.85 -8.39
N SER A 309 -9.67 -9.99 -8.61
CA SER A 309 -10.03 -10.44 -9.94
C SER A 309 -11.49 -10.95 -9.99
N GLY A 310 -12.25 -10.75 -8.92
CA GLY A 310 -13.71 -10.84 -8.96
C GLY A 310 -14.33 -9.46 -9.12
N GLN A 311 -15.51 -9.39 -9.74
CA GLN A 311 -16.47 -8.41 -9.24
C GLN A 311 -16.64 -8.75 -7.75
N GLY A 312 -16.61 -7.75 -6.86
CA GLY A 312 -17.02 -8.02 -5.49
C GLY A 312 -18.37 -8.75 -5.54
N ASP A 313 -18.57 -9.75 -4.68
CA ASP A 313 -19.76 -10.61 -4.65
C ASP A 313 -21.09 -9.83 -4.65
N ALA A 314 -21.04 -8.50 -4.46
CA ALA A 314 -22.14 -7.55 -4.66
C ALA A 314 -22.80 -7.59 -6.05
N ASN A 315 -22.13 -8.02 -7.11
CA ASN A 315 -22.74 -8.20 -8.44
C ASN A 315 -22.84 -9.69 -8.79
N PHE A 316 -23.86 -10.36 -8.25
CA PHE A 316 -24.15 -11.79 -8.53
C PHE A 316 -24.47 -12.10 -10.00
N GLY A 317 -24.70 -11.09 -10.84
CA GLY A 317 -24.86 -11.28 -12.27
C GLY A 317 -23.50 -11.36 -12.96
N MET A 318 -23.19 -12.51 -13.57
CA MET A 318 -22.16 -12.56 -14.62
C MET A 318 -22.63 -11.60 -15.72
N GLY A 319 -22.12 -10.37 -15.70
CA GLY A 319 -22.57 -9.33 -16.62
C GLY A 319 -22.52 -9.85 -18.06
N HIS A 320 -23.48 -9.45 -18.91
CA HIS A 320 -23.59 -9.93 -20.29
C HIS A 320 -22.27 -9.88 -21.08
N PHE A 321 -21.36 -8.98 -20.71
CA PHE A 321 -20.02 -8.85 -21.27
C PHE A 321 -19.04 -9.97 -20.86
N LEU A 322 -19.11 -10.47 -19.62
CA LEU A 322 -18.28 -11.57 -19.11
C LEU A 322 -18.81 -12.94 -19.55
N ALA A 323 -20.13 -13.09 -19.62
CA ALA A 323 -20.79 -14.34 -19.98
C ALA A 323 -20.54 -14.79 -21.44
N THR A 324 -20.07 -13.91 -22.31
CA THR A 324 -20.02 -14.14 -23.76
C THR A 324 -18.63 -14.52 -24.29
N ARG A 325 -17.60 -14.67 -23.45
CA ARG A 325 -16.20 -14.73 -23.95
C ARG A 325 -15.32 -15.77 -23.27
N PRO A 326 -15.09 -16.94 -23.91
CA PRO A 326 -14.03 -17.82 -23.48
C PRO A 326 -12.68 -17.15 -23.79
N MET A 327 -11.86 -16.93 -22.76
CA MET A 327 -10.45 -16.54 -22.89
C MET A 327 -9.60 -17.61 -22.26
N THR A 328 -8.44 -17.89 -22.86
CA THR A 328 -7.46 -18.77 -22.22
C THR A 328 -6.83 -18.08 -21.01
N SER A 329 -6.39 -18.85 -20.01
CA SER A 329 -5.66 -18.29 -18.85
C SER A 329 -4.40 -17.51 -19.28
N VAL A 330 -3.80 -17.91 -20.41
CA VAL A 330 -2.63 -17.23 -21.00
C VAL A 330 -3.02 -15.85 -21.50
N GLU A 331 -4.05 -15.73 -22.35
CA GLU A 331 -4.52 -14.43 -22.86
C GLU A 331 -5.01 -13.52 -21.74
N MET A 332 -5.69 -14.07 -20.74
CA MET A 332 -6.14 -13.32 -19.57
C MET A 332 -4.95 -12.80 -18.76
N SER A 333 -3.94 -13.64 -18.47
CA SER A 333 -2.73 -13.20 -17.77
C SER A 333 -1.99 -12.09 -18.51
N GLN A 334 -1.85 -12.22 -19.84
CA GLN A 334 -1.21 -11.21 -20.67
C GLN A 334 -1.98 -9.89 -20.66
N THR A 335 -3.31 -9.96 -20.67
CA THR A 335 -4.18 -8.79 -20.62
C THR A 335 -4.02 -8.06 -19.29
N ILE A 336 -4.04 -8.78 -18.16
CA ILE A 336 -3.86 -8.21 -16.82
C ILE A 336 -2.45 -7.60 -16.67
N LEU A 337 -1.41 -8.31 -17.12
CA LEU A 337 -0.04 -7.79 -17.08
C LEU A 337 0.15 -6.54 -17.96
N LYS A 338 -0.50 -6.47 -19.13
CA LYS A 338 -0.49 -5.26 -19.97
C LYS A 338 -1.16 -4.09 -19.27
N VAL A 339 -2.29 -4.31 -18.59
CA VAL A 339 -2.95 -3.27 -17.79
C VAL A 339 -2.05 -2.81 -16.65
N GLY A 340 -1.46 -3.74 -15.91
CA GLY A 340 -0.50 -3.43 -14.84
C GLY A 340 0.72 -2.65 -15.35
N ALA A 341 1.33 -3.10 -16.45
CA ALA A 341 2.49 -2.43 -17.05
C ALA A 341 2.15 -1.02 -17.52
N LYS A 342 1.00 -0.86 -18.20
CA LYS A 342 0.51 0.46 -18.63
C LYS A 342 0.24 1.37 -17.43
N SER A 343 -0.39 0.84 -16.37
CA SER A 343 -0.68 1.60 -15.15
C SER A 343 0.61 2.08 -14.46
N VAL A 344 1.59 1.19 -14.28
CA VAL A 344 2.91 1.52 -13.71
C VAL A 344 3.65 2.54 -14.58
N LEU A 345 3.65 2.38 -15.90
CA LEU A 345 4.32 3.30 -16.82
C LEU A 345 3.71 4.71 -16.77
N ILE A 346 2.37 4.83 -16.77
CA ILE A 346 1.71 6.13 -16.65
C ILE A 346 2.01 6.75 -15.28
N THR A 347 1.91 5.96 -14.21
CA THR A 347 2.21 6.38 -12.84
C THR A 347 3.62 6.94 -12.72
N TRP A 348 4.62 6.21 -13.21
CA TRP A 348 6.01 6.63 -13.22
C TRP A 348 6.23 7.84 -14.11
N SER A 349 5.60 7.90 -15.30
CA SER A 349 5.76 9.02 -16.22
C SER A 349 5.23 10.33 -15.63
N LEU A 350 4.08 10.28 -14.96
CA LEU A 350 3.52 11.43 -14.24
C LEU A 350 4.48 11.91 -13.14
N TRP A 351 5.02 10.99 -12.34
CA TRP A 351 6.01 11.30 -11.31
C TRP A 351 7.31 11.87 -11.88
N ALA A 352 7.91 11.22 -12.87
CA ALA A 352 9.16 11.62 -13.47
C ALA A 352 9.03 13.00 -14.13
N ALA A 353 7.91 13.27 -14.82
CA ALA A 353 7.65 14.58 -15.42
C ALA A 353 7.50 15.68 -14.36
N ALA A 354 6.75 15.44 -13.29
CA ALA A 354 6.58 16.41 -12.21
C ALA A 354 7.90 16.65 -11.46
N PHE A 355 8.66 15.60 -11.16
CA PHE A 355 9.97 15.70 -10.53
C PHE A 355 10.95 16.50 -11.39
N ALA A 356 11.03 16.19 -12.69
CA ALA A 356 11.88 16.93 -13.62
C ALA A 356 11.47 18.39 -13.74
N ALA A 357 10.17 18.69 -13.78
CA ALA A 357 9.66 20.05 -13.84
C ALA A 357 9.99 20.86 -12.57
N ILE A 358 9.80 20.27 -11.38
CA ILE A 358 10.15 20.91 -10.11
C ILE A 358 11.66 21.14 -10.02
N TRP A 359 12.45 20.11 -10.32
CA TRP A 359 13.90 20.20 -10.29
C TRP A 359 14.42 21.29 -11.26
N LEU A 360 13.90 21.33 -12.49
CA LEU A 360 14.27 22.35 -13.47
C LEU A 360 13.87 23.75 -13.00
N THR A 361 12.67 23.89 -12.44
CA THR A 361 12.16 25.18 -11.94
C THR A 361 12.96 25.69 -10.75
N LEU A 362 13.28 24.84 -9.77
CA LEU A 362 14.12 25.22 -8.64
C LEU A 362 15.53 25.59 -9.10
N ARG A 363 16.06 24.89 -10.10
CA ARG A 363 17.37 25.19 -10.68
C ARG A 363 17.37 26.53 -11.43
N THR A 364 16.39 26.80 -12.28
CA THR A 364 16.33 28.06 -13.05
C THR A 364 16.11 29.27 -12.16
N LEU A 365 15.41 29.10 -11.04
CA LEU A 365 15.19 30.14 -10.04
C LEU A 365 16.35 30.30 -9.05
N ASN A 366 17.42 29.49 -9.16
CA ASN A 366 18.51 29.41 -8.16
C ASN A 366 17.99 29.21 -6.72
N ALA A 367 16.87 28.51 -6.58
CA ALA A 367 16.22 28.21 -5.29
C ALA A 367 16.71 26.87 -4.68
N ILE A 368 17.74 26.27 -5.28
CA ILE A 368 18.41 25.08 -4.74
C ILE A 368 19.48 25.57 -3.74
N PRO A 369 19.37 25.25 -2.44
CA PRO A 369 20.34 25.69 -1.45
C PRO A 369 21.76 25.18 -1.77
N PRO A 370 22.81 25.97 -1.45
CA PRO A 370 24.19 25.50 -1.53
C PRO A 370 24.38 24.31 -0.58
N GLY A 371 24.72 23.14 -1.12
CA GLY A 371 24.91 21.90 -0.36
C GLY A 371 23.94 20.77 -0.74
N VAL A 372 22.84 21.09 -1.41
CA VAL A 372 22.09 20.07 -2.15
C VAL A 372 22.87 19.81 -3.44
N PRO A 373 23.26 18.56 -3.72
CA PRO A 373 23.77 18.20 -5.03
C PRO A 373 22.96 18.80 -6.19
N ALA A 374 23.45 19.90 -6.77
CA ALA A 374 22.87 20.46 -7.99
C ALA A 374 23.04 19.48 -9.17
N ASP A 375 23.98 18.55 -9.03
CA ASP A 375 24.30 17.52 -9.99
C ASP A 375 23.52 16.23 -9.74
N TRP A 376 22.74 15.83 -10.74
CA TRP A 376 22.00 14.57 -10.84
C TRP A 376 22.85 13.33 -10.54
N ARG A 377 24.17 13.48 -10.66
CA ARG A 377 25.17 12.46 -10.38
C ARG A 377 25.07 11.90 -8.96
N HIS A 378 24.66 12.72 -7.98
CA HIS A 378 24.52 12.25 -6.60
C HIS A 378 23.30 11.35 -6.36
N PHE A 379 22.24 11.47 -7.17
CA PHE A 379 21.14 10.51 -7.12
C PHE A 379 21.54 9.16 -7.73
N GLY A 380 22.61 9.13 -8.51
CA GLY A 380 22.97 8.01 -9.36
C GLY A 380 21.99 7.86 -10.52
N TRP A 381 22.51 7.57 -11.71
CA TRP A 381 21.65 7.33 -12.88
C TRP A 381 20.71 6.12 -12.68
N TRP A 382 21.02 5.24 -11.72
CA TRP A 382 20.24 4.06 -11.36
C TRP A 382 18.93 4.39 -10.63
N TYR A 383 18.81 5.55 -10.00
CA TYR A 383 17.62 5.90 -9.20
C TYR A 383 16.36 5.95 -10.07
N VAL A 384 16.42 6.63 -11.22
CA VAL A 384 15.30 6.77 -12.16
C VAL A 384 14.79 5.42 -12.69
N PRO A 385 15.63 4.48 -13.19
CA PRO A 385 15.15 3.15 -13.56
C PRO A 385 14.72 2.32 -12.35
N ALA A 386 15.32 2.51 -11.16
CA ALA A 386 14.88 1.82 -9.95
C ALA A 386 13.46 2.24 -9.53
N THR A 387 13.10 3.53 -9.65
CA THR A 387 11.73 4.00 -9.36
C THR A 387 10.70 3.55 -10.41
N LEU A 388 11.11 3.04 -11.56
CA LEU A 388 10.22 2.36 -12.52
C LEU A 388 10.13 0.86 -12.24
N LEU A 389 11.28 0.20 -12.05
CA LEU A 389 11.37 -1.24 -11.87
C LEU A 389 10.80 -1.70 -10.53
N GLY A 390 11.02 -0.94 -9.45
CA GLY A 390 10.49 -1.24 -8.12
C GLY A 390 8.97 -1.40 -8.13
N PRO A 391 8.20 -0.38 -8.58
CA PRO A 391 6.76 -0.48 -8.75
C PRO A 391 6.31 -1.64 -9.63
N TRP A 392 7.00 -1.90 -10.74
CA TRP A 392 6.67 -3.03 -11.62
C TRP A 392 6.85 -4.39 -10.93
N ILE A 393 7.97 -4.58 -10.25
CA ILE A 393 8.25 -5.80 -9.47
C ILE A 393 7.15 -6.01 -8.43
N VAL A 394 6.87 -4.98 -7.62
CA VAL A 394 5.89 -5.06 -6.54
C VAL A 394 4.48 -5.31 -7.08
N ALA A 395 4.01 -4.50 -8.04
CA ALA A 395 2.67 -4.65 -8.62
C ALA A 395 2.52 -5.99 -9.36
N GLY A 396 3.55 -6.43 -10.09
CA GLY A 396 3.51 -7.68 -10.84
C GLY A 396 3.49 -8.92 -9.97
N LEU A 397 4.31 -8.94 -8.90
CA LEU A 397 4.34 -10.06 -7.95
C LEU A 397 3.06 -10.13 -7.11
N LEU A 398 2.60 -9.00 -6.58
CA LEU A 398 1.37 -8.97 -5.78
C LEU A 398 0.11 -9.13 -6.63
N GLY A 399 0.13 -8.62 -7.86
CA GLY A 399 -0.88 -8.94 -8.87
C GLY A 399 -0.95 -10.44 -9.10
N SER A 400 0.19 -11.10 -9.37
CA SER A 400 0.25 -12.55 -9.53
C SER A 400 -0.25 -13.31 -8.29
N LEU A 401 0.10 -12.84 -7.09
CA LEU A 401 -0.36 -13.44 -5.84
C LEU A 401 -1.87 -13.26 -5.64
N GLY A 402 -2.42 -12.09 -5.94
CA GLY A 402 -3.86 -11.83 -5.89
C GLY A 402 -4.63 -12.70 -6.90
N LEU A 403 -4.06 -12.96 -8.08
CA LEU A 403 -4.66 -13.84 -9.09
C LEU A 403 -4.84 -15.29 -8.62
N THR A 404 -4.14 -15.72 -7.57
CA THR A 404 -4.37 -17.04 -6.95
C THR A 404 -5.75 -17.16 -6.31
N GLY A 405 -6.44 -16.04 -6.07
CA GLY A 405 -7.75 -16.00 -5.41
C GLY A 405 -7.72 -16.42 -3.94
N ASN A 406 -6.54 -16.58 -3.35
CA ASN A 406 -6.38 -17.07 -1.99
C ASN A 406 -5.87 -15.95 -1.07
N PRO A 407 -6.76 -15.13 -0.48
CA PRO A 407 -6.35 -14.06 0.43
C PRO A 407 -5.62 -14.59 1.68
N SER A 408 -5.89 -15.83 2.10
CA SER A 408 -5.18 -16.45 3.23
C SER A 408 -3.72 -16.73 2.89
N LEU A 409 -3.41 -17.20 1.67
CA LEU A 409 -2.03 -17.39 1.22
C LEU A 409 -1.29 -16.05 1.23
N MET A 410 -1.92 -15.02 0.67
CA MET A 410 -1.35 -13.68 0.64
C MET A 410 -1.02 -13.17 2.04
N LEU A 411 -1.99 -13.27 2.96
CA LEU A 411 -1.83 -12.87 4.34
C LEU A 411 -0.72 -13.64 5.06
N LYS A 412 -0.61 -14.96 4.85
CA LYS A 412 0.47 -15.78 5.41
C LYS A 412 1.84 -15.36 4.90
N LEU A 413 1.96 -15.04 3.61
CA LEU A 413 3.21 -14.57 3.02
C LEU A 413 3.61 -13.20 3.56
N PHE A 414 2.66 -12.27 3.68
CA PHE A 414 2.91 -10.98 4.33
C PHE A 414 3.31 -11.15 5.80
N GLY A 415 2.60 -11.98 6.55
CA GLY A 415 2.93 -12.30 7.94
C GLY A 415 4.34 -12.89 8.09
N ALA A 416 4.69 -13.86 7.23
CA ALA A 416 6.03 -14.46 7.22
C ALA A 416 7.12 -13.44 6.84
N PHE A 417 6.84 -12.56 5.89
CA PHE A 417 7.75 -11.49 5.48
C PHE A 417 8.01 -10.50 6.62
N PHE A 418 6.96 -10.00 7.28
CA PHE A 418 7.10 -9.11 8.44
C PHE A 418 7.80 -9.82 9.60
N LEU A 419 7.43 -11.06 9.90
CA LEU A 419 8.10 -11.85 10.92
C LEU A 419 9.60 -11.98 10.62
N LEU A 420 9.98 -12.22 9.37
CA LEU A 420 11.38 -12.35 8.96
C LEU A 420 12.14 -11.02 9.09
N ILE A 421 11.52 -9.90 8.72
CA ILE A 421 12.08 -8.55 8.91
C ILE A 421 12.33 -8.24 10.39
N ILE A 422 11.49 -8.72 11.30
CA ILE A 422 11.67 -8.51 12.75
C ILE A 422 12.68 -9.50 13.31
N ALA A 423 12.49 -10.79 13.01
CA ALA A 423 13.20 -11.87 13.65
C ALA A 423 14.68 -11.84 13.27
N LEU A 424 15.02 -11.61 12.00
CA LEU A 424 16.42 -11.66 11.56
C LEU A 424 17.29 -10.63 12.31
N PRO A 425 16.94 -9.32 12.37
CA PRO A 425 17.71 -8.35 13.12
C PRO A 425 17.76 -8.63 14.63
N LEU A 426 16.64 -9.08 15.22
CA LEU A 426 16.62 -9.40 16.65
C LEU A 426 17.50 -10.61 16.98
N LEU A 427 17.47 -11.65 16.16
CA LEU A 427 18.32 -12.83 16.30
C LEU A 427 19.80 -12.47 16.08
N GLU A 428 20.08 -11.68 15.05
CA GLU A 428 21.41 -11.17 14.75
C GLU A 428 21.97 -10.36 15.93
N GLN A 429 21.12 -9.56 16.56
CA GLN A 429 21.49 -8.73 17.70
C GLN A 429 21.72 -9.52 18.98
N HIS A 430 20.85 -10.46 19.32
CA HIS A 430 20.85 -11.08 20.66
C HIS A 430 21.60 -12.42 20.73
N LEU A 431 21.73 -13.13 19.61
CA LEU A 431 22.29 -14.49 19.60
C LEU A 431 23.66 -14.60 18.94
N LEU A 432 24.05 -13.64 18.10
CA LEU A 432 25.29 -13.75 17.32
C LEU A 432 26.42 -12.93 17.93
N SER A 433 27.63 -13.50 17.90
CA SER A 433 28.85 -12.75 18.16
C SER A 433 29.12 -11.73 17.06
N HIS A 434 29.93 -10.70 17.33
CA HIS A 434 30.23 -9.65 16.35
C HIS A 434 30.82 -10.20 15.03
N ALA A 435 31.66 -11.24 15.11
CA ALA A 435 32.18 -11.91 13.91
C ALA A 435 31.08 -12.66 13.14
N ALA A 436 30.19 -13.39 13.84
CA ALA A 436 29.07 -14.08 13.21
C ALA A 436 28.08 -13.10 12.57
N ARG A 437 27.86 -11.93 13.19
CA ARG A 437 27.04 -10.84 12.65
C ARG A 437 27.53 -10.37 11.28
N GLN A 438 28.82 -10.08 11.13
CA GLN A 438 29.38 -9.69 9.82
C GLN A 438 29.22 -10.79 8.75
N HIS A 439 29.31 -12.07 9.14
CA HIS A 439 29.03 -13.17 8.21
C HIS A 439 27.56 -13.24 7.83
N VAL A 440 26.64 -13.04 8.78
CA VAL A 440 25.20 -13.08 8.56
C VAL A 440 24.72 -11.89 7.73
N GLU A 441 25.21 -10.68 7.99
CA GLU A 441 24.95 -9.47 7.19
C GLU A 441 25.35 -9.65 5.72
N ARG A 442 26.38 -10.45 5.44
CA ARG A 442 26.79 -10.79 4.06
C ARG A 442 26.03 -11.99 3.50
N ALA A 443 25.75 -13.00 4.32
CA ALA A 443 25.12 -14.24 3.89
C ALA A 443 23.63 -14.06 3.57
N ILE A 444 22.87 -13.28 4.37
CA ILE A 444 21.43 -13.10 4.18
C ILE A 444 21.10 -12.44 2.83
N PRO A 445 21.67 -11.29 2.44
CA PRO A 445 21.36 -10.67 1.16
C PRO A 445 21.76 -11.57 -0.02
N ALA A 446 22.90 -12.25 0.07
CA ALA A 446 23.33 -13.20 -0.95
C ALA A 446 22.37 -14.40 -1.07
N ALA A 447 21.92 -14.95 0.05
CA ALA A 447 20.96 -16.05 0.09
C ALA A 447 19.59 -15.61 -0.46
N LEU A 448 19.10 -14.43 -0.09
CA LEU A 448 17.86 -13.87 -0.63
C LEU A 448 17.95 -13.63 -2.14
N GLY A 449 19.10 -13.10 -2.62
CA GLY A 449 19.37 -12.95 -4.04
C GLY A 449 19.29 -14.28 -4.78
N ALA A 450 19.95 -15.32 -4.25
CA ALA A 450 19.89 -16.67 -4.82
C ALA A 450 18.46 -17.24 -4.83
N VAL A 451 17.71 -17.07 -3.74
CA VAL A 451 16.31 -17.50 -3.64
C VAL A 451 15.44 -16.81 -4.71
N PHE A 452 15.63 -15.52 -4.96
CA PHE A 452 14.88 -14.81 -5.99
C PHE A 452 15.19 -15.32 -7.41
N VAL A 453 16.45 -15.59 -7.72
CA VAL A 453 16.85 -16.18 -9.01
C VAL A 453 16.26 -17.58 -9.16
N LEU A 454 16.44 -18.46 -8.18
CA LEU A 454 15.97 -19.84 -8.21
C LEU A 454 14.45 -19.92 -8.26
N GLY A 455 13.75 -19.11 -7.46
CA GLY A 455 12.29 -19.02 -7.46
C GLY A 455 11.73 -18.54 -8.80
N THR A 456 12.37 -17.52 -9.40
CA THR A 456 12.00 -17.03 -10.73
C THR A 456 12.23 -18.11 -11.79
N ALA A 457 13.41 -18.73 -11.80
CA ALA A 457 13.74 -19.80 -12.74
C ALA A 457 12.76 -20.99 -12.63
N TRP A 458 12.42 -21.40 -11.40
CA TRP A 458 11.43 -22.43 -11.15
C TRP A 458 10.05 -22.04 -11.71
N ALA A 459 9.59 -20.81 -11.50
CA ALA A 459 8.32 -20.33 -12.04
C ALA A 459 8.30 -20.41 -13.58
N PHE A 460 9.38 -20.00 -14.26
CA PHE A 460 9.49 -20.13 -15.71
C PHE A 460 9.50 -21.59 -16.19
N VAL A 461 10.22 -22.48 -15.50
CA VAL A 461 10.22 -23.91 -15.80
C VAL A 461 8.81 -24.51 -15.63
N ALA A 462 8.13 -24.18 -14.53
CA ALA A 462 6.78 -24.65 -14.25
C ALA A 462 5.77 -24.13 -15.30
N ALA A 463 5.82 -22.85 -15.64
CA ALA A 463 4.97 -22.25 -16.67
C ALA A 463 5.24 -22.86 -18.05
N ARG A 464 6.51 -23.11 -18.40
CA ARG A 464 6.89 -23.73 -19.67
C ARG A 464 6.45 -25.18 -19.77
N ARG A 465 6.62 -25.99 -18.72
CA ARG A 465 6.15 -27.39 -18.66
C ARG A 465 4.64 -27.50 -18.84
N ARG A 466 3.89 -26.49 -18.39
CA ARG A 466 2.43 -26.40 -18.56
C ARG A 466 1.99 -25.72 -19.86
N ASN A 467 2.92 -25.43 -20.79
CA ASN A 467 2.66 -24.72 -22.05
C ASN A 467 1.96 -23.36 -21.88
N LEU A 468 2.16 -22.68 -20.74
CA LEU A 468 1.54 -21.38 -20.46
C LEU A 468 2.34 -20.21 -21.05
N ILE A 469 3.62 -20.43 -21.35
CA ILE A 469 4.52 -19.45 -21.95
C ILE A 469 5.32 -20.04 -23.11
N ALA A 470 5.63 -19.22 -24.11
CA ALA A 470 6.44 -19.58 -25.27
C ALA A 470 7.94 -19.48 -24.95
N SER A 471 8.79 -20.24 -25.66
CA SER A 471 10.26 -20.15 -25.53
C SER A 471 10.79 -18.74 -25.78
N ARG A 472 10.14 -17.97 -26.68
CA ARG A 472 10.49 -16.58 -26.96
C ARG A 472 10.39 -15.71 -25.70
N THR A 473 9.36 -15.90 -24.88
CA THR A 473 9.18 -15.18 -23.61
C THR A 473 10.28 -15.52 -22.61
N VAL A 474 10.71 -16.79 -22.57
CA VAL A 474 11.81 -17.23 -21.70
C VAL A 474 13.12 -16.55 -22.10
N TRP A 475 13.47 -16.57 -23.39
CA TRP A 475 14.69 -15.93 -23.88
C TRP A 475 14.67 -14.41 -23.71
N ALA A 476 13.52 -13.76 -23.93
CA ALA A 476 13.37 -12.33 -23.69
C ALA A 476 13.55 -11.99 -22.19
N ALA A 477 13.01 -12.80 -21.29
CA ALA A 477 13.17 -12.62 -19.84
C ALA A 477 14.63 -12.79 -19.40
N ILE A 478 15.33 -13.82 -19.91
CA ILE A 478 16.76 -14.02 -19.64
C ILE A 478 17.58 -12.84 -20.16
N GLY A 479 17.33 -12.40 -21.41
CA GLY A 479 18.03 -11.26 -22.00
C GLY A 479 17.83 -9.97 -21.19
N ALA A 480 16.59 -9.69 -20.77
CA ALA A 480 16.28 -8.54 -19.93
C ALA A 480 16.99 -8.61 -18.57
N TRP A 481 16.98 -9.77 -17.91
CA TRP A 481 17.66 -9.96 -16.63
C TRP A 481 19.18 -9.81 -16.74
N VAL A 482 19.81 -10.38 -17.78
CA VAL A 482 21.25 -10.24 -18.04
C VAL A 482 21.61 -8.77 -18.29
N MET A 483 20.81 -8.05 -19.09
CA MET A 483 21.01 -6.62 -19.34
C MET A 483 20.92 -5.80 -18.04
N LEU A 484 19.88 -6.01 -17.23
CA LEU A 484 19.71 -5.32 -15.94
C LEU A 484 20.84 -5.66 -14.95
N SER A 485 21.31 -6.90 -14.96
CA SER A 485 22.43 -7.35 -14.11
C SER A 485 23.75 -6.71 -14.54
N ALA A 486 23.99 -6.59 -15.85
CA ALA A 486 25.16 -5.90 -16.39
C ALA A 486 25.16 -4.41 -15.99
N LEU A 487 24.00 -3.76 -16.05
CA LEU A 487 23.83 -2.37 -15.59
C LEU A 487 24.19 -2.19 -14.10
N VAL A 488 23.73 -3.10 -13.24
CA VAL A 488 24.11 -3.08 -11.81
C VAL A 488 25.61 -3.33 -11.63
N MET A 489 26.21 -4.25 -12.38
CA MET A 489 27.64 -4.53 -12.32
C MET A 489 28.50 -3.35 -12.78
N LEU A 490 28.05 -2.60 -13.79
CA LEU A 490 28.70 -1.36 -14.21
C LEU A 490 28.64 -0.30 -13.11
N GLU A 491 27.52 -0.19 -12.41
CA GLU A 491 27.38 0.77 -11.31
C GLU A 491 28.23 0.43 -10.09
N LEU A 492 28.30 -0.86 -9.76
CA LEU A 492 29.16 -1.38 -8.70
C LEU A 492 30.64 -1.11 -8.99
N ARG A 493 31.05 -1.17 -10.26
CA ARG A 493 32.42 -0.82 -10.65
C ARG A 493 32.74 0.65 -10.39
N GLN A 494 31.75 1.54 -10.51
CA GLN A 494 31.92 2.96 -10.22
C GLN A 494 31.92 3.24 -8.70
N HIS A 495 31.20 2.44 -7.93
CA HIS A 495 31.07 2.56 -6.47
C HIS A 495 31.68 1.35 -5.77
N SER A 496 33.01 1.28 -5.74
CA SER A 496 33.77 0.14 -5.19
C SER A 496 33.52 -0.14 -3.69
N GLU A 497 32.80 0.74 -3.00
CA GLU A 497 32.45 0.59 -1.58
C GLU A 497 31.22 -0.32 -1.35
N ILE A 498 30.45 -0.64 -2.40
CA ILE A 498 29.24 -1.46 -2.24
C ILE A 498 29.63 -2.93 -1.98
N PRO A 499 29.16 -3.57 -0.89
CA PRO A 499 29.47 -4.96 -0.59
C PRO A 499 28.97 -5.93 -1.68
N LEU A 500 29.78 -6.92 -2.04
CA LEU A 500 29.41 -7.97 -3.01
C LEU A 500 28.06 -8.65 -2.69
N ALA A 501 27.75 -8.83 -1.40
CA ALA A 501 26.48 -9.40 -0.97
C ALA A 501 25.26 -8.56 -1.41
N ALA A 502 25.37 -7.23 -1.34
CA ALA A 502 24.33 -6.32 -1.82
C ALA A 502 24.19 -6.39 -3.34
N SER A 503 25.29 -6.59 -4.06
CA SER A 503 25.29 -6.83 -5.52
C SER A 503 24.54 -8.10 -5.91
N VAL A 504 24.81 -9.21 -5.21
CA VAL A 504 24.12 -10.49 -5.43
C VAL A 504 22.63 -10.35 -5.13
N PHE A 505 22.29 -9.66 -4.05
CA PHE A 505 20.90 -9.35 -3.72
C PHE A 505 20.22 -8.54 -4.81
N ALA A 506 20.84 -7.44 -5.28
CA ALA A 506 20.30 -6.58 -6.32
C ALA A 506 20.08 -7.35 -7.63
N ILE A 507 21.05 -8.17 -8.07
CA ILE A 507 20.91 -9.03 -9.26
C ILE A 507 19.77 -10.03 -9.09
N GLY A 508 19.64 -10.64 -7.92
CA GLY A 508 18.55 -11.56 -7.64
C GLY A 508 17.19 -10.86 -7.64
N LEU A 509 17.10 -9.68 -7.04
CA LEU A 509 15.90 -8.85 -7.06
C LEU A 509 15.50 -8.48 -8.49
N LEU A 510 16.45 -8.16 -9.37
CA LEU A 510 16.17 -7.86 -10.78
C LEU A 510 15.63 -9.07 -11.55
N ALA A 511 15.92 -10.31 -11.14
CA ALA A 511 15.28 -11.48 -11.73
C ALA A 511 13.75 -11.44 -11.53
N THR A 512 13.30 -10.90 -10.39
CA THR A 512 11.87 -10.79 -10.08
C THR A 512 11.13 -9.80 -10.98
N ALA A 513 11.82 -8.91 -11.70
CA ALA A 513 11.19 -8.06 -12.71
C ALA A 513 10.58 -8.87 -13.87
N ALA A 514 11.13 -10.06 -14.15
CA ALA A 514 10.59 -10.97 -15.16
C ALA A 514 9.60 -11.99 -14.59
N ALA A 515 9.59 -12.22 -13.27
CA ALA A 515 8.75 -13.23 -12.62
C ALA A 515 7.25 -13.13 -12.96
N PRO A 516 6.62 -11.93 -13.03
CA PRO A 516 5.20 -11.80 -13.37
C PRO A 516 4.80 -12.48 -14.68
N LEU A 517 5.70 -12.54 -15.67
CA LEU A 517 5.45 -13.19 -16.96
C LEU A 517 5.18 -14.70 -16.83
N ALA A 518 5.73 -15.34 -15.79
CA ALA A 518 5.52 -16.75 -15.51
C ALA A 518 4.52 -16.97 -14.36
N THR A 519 4.55 -16.13 -13.31
CA THR A 519 3.73 -16.31 -12.12
C THR A 519 2.26 -15.96 -12.35
N ALA A 520 1.94 -14.95 -13.16
CA ALA A 520 0.55 -14.57 -13.44
C ALA A 520 -0.26 -15.68 -14.13
N PRO A 521 0.21 -16.31 -15.24
CA PRO A 521 -0.52 -17.43 -15.83
C PRO A 521 -0.58 -18.65 -14.90
N LEU A 522 0.49 -18.94 -14.14
CA LEU A 522 0.46 -20.02 -13.15
C LEU A 522 -0.61 -19.79 -12.08
N ALA A 523 -0.70 -18.57 -11.55
CA ALA A 523 -1.69 -18.18 -10.56
C ALA A 523 -3.13 -18.30 -11.10
N LEU A 524 -3.38 -17.85 -12.33
CA LEU A 524 -4.69 -18.03 -12.96
C LEU A 524 -5.04 -19.51 -13.18
N THR A 525 -4.08 -20.35 -13.59
CA THR A 525 -4.35 -21.77 -13.74
C THR A 525 -4.56 -22.51 -12.43
N TRP A 526 -4.09 -21.95 -11.31
CA TRP A 526 -4.37 -22.44 -9.96
C TRP A 526 -5.81 -22.13 -9.58
N ASN A 527 -6.30 -20.94 -9.92
CA ASN A 527 -7.65 -20.47 -9.60
C ASN A 527 -8.64 -20.76 -10.75
N ARG A 528 -8.90 -22.04 -11.03
CA ARG A 528 -9.77 -22.47 -12.15
C ARG A 528 -11.26 -22.21 -11.97
N ASN A 529 -11.70 -21.95 -10.74
CA ASN A 529 -13.12 -21.74 -10.42
C ASN A 529 -13.58 -20.30 -10.68
N ARG A 530 -12.77 -19.52 -11.39
CA ARG A 530 -13.00 -18.12 -11.73
C ARG A 530 -13.67 -17.98 -13.10
#